data_AF-A0A9R1GL57-F1
#
_entry.id   AF-A0A9R1GL57-F1
#
_cell.length_a   1.000
_cell.length_b   1.000
_cell.length_c   1.000
_cell.angle_alpha   90.00
_cell.angle_beta   90.00
_cell.angle_gamma   90.00
#
_symmetry.space_group_name_H-M   'P 1'
#
loop_
_entity.id
_entity.type
_entity.pdbx_description
1 polymer ?
#
loop_
_entity_poly.entity_id
_entity_poly.type
_entity_poly.pdbx_seq_one_letter_code
_entity_poly.pdbx_strand_id
1 'polypeptide(L)'
;MPPRRRGASGFRGVRLRPNCGYYSEIRSGELRLGLGTYETAHEAARAYDATAWRLGRPRRQMNFQDVYTLQQALDVAPPARLNTAEDRAEHAERQCRLLLAQEDELVMGEWRRRHPEDIAHEQSYWARRREEDTRRRHNSRVERRRRKALANARSDIVAAGGRSFFTENDDRWLDIWLDTSDDTDEYDDGDEDSDLE
;
A
#
# COMPACT_ATOMS: atom_id res chain seq x y z
N MET A 1 18.19 11.92 -25.80
CA MET A 1 18.53 10.49 -26.04
C MET A 1 18.30 10.18 -27.52
N PRO A 2 19.34 9.87 -28.31
CA PRO A 2 19.16 9.47 -29.71
C PRO A 2 18.36 8.16 -29.81
N PRO A 3 17.64 7.92 -30.92
CA PRO A 3 16.94 6.67 -31.11
C PRO A 3 17.95 5.52 -31.14
N ARG A 4 17.83 4.59 -30.19
CA ARG A 4 18.66 3.37 -30.20
C ARG A 4 18.43 2.63 -31.52
N ARG A 5 19.52 2.12 -32.12
CA ARG A 5 19.44 1.28 -33.32
C ARG A 5 18.43 0.15 -33.08
N ARG A 6 17.51 -0.03 -34.02
CA ARG A 6 16.54 -1.13 -34.00
C ARG A 6 17.34 -2.44 -33.97
N GLY A 7 17.04 -3.32 -33.02
CA GLY A 7 17.69 -4.63 -32.91
C GLY A 7 17.21 -5.59 -34.01
N ALA A 8 17.53 -6.88 -33.90
CA ALA A 8 17.13 -7.91 -34.88
C ALA A 8 15.60 -8.00 -35.12
N SER A 9 14.79 -7.50 -34.20
CA SER A 9 13.32 -7.41 -34.32
C SER A 9 12.83 -6.29 -35.24
N GLY A 10 13.68 -5.29 -35.57
CA GLY A 10 13.27 -4.12 -36.35
C GLY A 10 12.39 -3.12 -35.60
N PHE A 11 12.00 -3.38 -34.34
CA PHE A 11 11.11 -2.52 -33.55
C PHE A 11 11.73 -2.11 -32.21
N ARG A 12 11.35 -0.94 -31.71
CA ARG A 12 11.74 -0.42 -30.39
C ARG A 12 11.06 -1.22 -29.30
N GLY A 13 11.81 -1.56 -28.25
CA GLY A 13 11.30 -2.30 -27.11
C GLY A 13 11.00 -3.77 -27.38
N VAL A 14 11.23 -4.26 -28.60
CA VAL A 14 10.97 -5.65 -28.97
C VAL A 14 12.28 -6.42 -29.07
N ARG A 15 12.36 -7.59 -28.42
CA ARG A 15 13.49 -8.53 -28.54
C ARG A 15 12.99 -9.91 -28.92
N LEU A 16 13.72 -10.58 -29.81
CA LEU A 16 13.47 -11.99 -30.12
C LEU A 16 14.15 -12.87 -29.07
N ARG A 17 13.40 -13.82 -28.50
CA ARG A 17 13.92 -14.89 -27.65
C ARG A 17 13.88 -16.21 -28.42
N PRO A 18 14.92 -17.07 -28.35
CA PRO A 18 15.00 -18.30 -29.14
C PRO A 18 13.78 -19.23 -28.99
N ASN A 19 13.19 -19.31 -27.78
CA ASN A 19 12.12 -20.28 -27.47
C ASN A 19 10.76 -19.62 -27.17
N CYS A 20 10.68 -18.30 -27.09
CA CYS A 20 9.51 -17.60 -26.55
C CYS A 20 8.94 -16.52 -27.49
N GLY A 21 9.38 -16.50 -28.75
CA GLY A 21 8.95 -15.50 -29.73
C GLY A 21 9.45 -14.09 -29.39
N TYR A 22 8.60 -13.08 -29.66
CA TYR A 22 8.93 -11.67 -29.48
C TYR A 22 8.48 -11.17 -28.12
N TYR A 23 9.43 -10.73 -27.31
CA TYR A 23 9.16 -10.11 -26.02
C TYR A 23 9.18 -8.59 -26.13
N SER A 24 8.18 -7.92 -25.55
CA SER A 24 8.08 -6.47 -25.51
C SER A 24 8.37 -5.94 -24.11
N GLU A 25 9.12 -4.84 -24.04
CA GLU A 25 9.48 -4.15 -22.81
C GLU A 25 9.66 -2.65 -23.02
N ILE A 26 9.35 -1.91 -21.97
CA ILE A 26 9.50 -0.46 -21.94
C ILE A 26 10.28 -0.03 -20.70
N ARG A 27 11.09 1.01 -20.85
CA ARG A 27 11.79 1.65 -19.72
C ARG A 27 11.05 2.90 -19.30
N SER A 28 10.95 3.14 -17.99
CA SER A 28 10.51 4.41 -17.41
C SER A 28 11.53 4.83 -16.36
N GLY A 29 12.36 5.82 -16.67
CA GLY A 29 13.54 6.14 -15.85
C GLY A 29 14.48 4.94 -15.72
N GLU A 30 14.72 4.50 -14.49
CA GLU A 30 15.55 3.34 -14.14
C GLU A 30 14.78 2.01 -14.20
N LEU A 31 13.43 2.05 -14.13
CA LEU A 31 12.60 0.86 -14.11
C LEU A 31 12.44 0.26 -15.52
N ARG A 32 12.56 -1.06 -15.62
CA ARG A 32 12.28 -1.84 -16.84
C ARG A 32 11.02 -2.65 -16.62
N LEU A 33 9.99 -2.38 -17.41
CA LEU A 33 8.71 -3.04 -17.33
C LEU A 33 8.54 -4.00 -18.51
N GLY A 34 8.33 -5.27 -18.19
CA GLY A 34 8.00 -6.32 -19.16
C GLY A 34 6.53 -6.26 -19.53
N LEU A 35 6.24 -6.16 -20.83
CA LEU A 35 4.88 -6.04 -21.35
C LEU A 35 4.27 -7.40 -21.71
N GLY A 36 5.13 -8.39 -21.95
CA GLY A 36 4.74 -9.75 -22.27
C GLY A 36 5.42 -10.27 -23.53
N THR A 37 4.97 -11.43 -23.95
CA THR A 37 5.45 -12.14 -25.13
C THR A 37 4.37 -12.25 -26.19
N TYR A 38 4.79 -12.23 -27.46
CA TYR A 38 3.93 -12.18 -28.65
C TYR A 38 4.52 -13.06 -29.75
N GLU A 39 3.68 -13.53 -30.67
CA GLU A 39 4.15 -14.39 -31.78
C GLU A 39 4.83 -13.59 -32.87
N THR A 40 4.36 -12.37 -33.11
CA THR A 40 4.93 -11.52 -34.15
C THR A 40 5.63 -10.30 -33.55
N ALA A 41 6.67 -9.84 -34.25
CA ALA A 41 7.36 -8.61 -33.90
C ALA A 41 6.42 -7.40 -33.94
N HIS A 42 5.44 -7.45 -34.83
CA HIS A 42 4.45 -6.41 -35.05
C HIS A 42 3.50 -6.29 -33.84
N GLU A 43 2.96 -7.42 -33.36
CA GLU A 43 2.13 -7.48 -32.15
C GLU A 43 2.86 -6.93 -30.91
N ALA A 44 4.11 -7.38 -30.71
CA ALA A 44 4.95 -6.90 -29.63
C ALA A 44 5.20 -5.38 -29.70
N ALA A 45 5.35 -4.85 -30.92
CA ALA A 45 5.54 -3.43 -31.16
C ALA A 45 4.25 -2.61 -30.91
N ARG A 46 3.06 -3.17 -31.18
CA ARG A 46 1.77 -2.53 -30.84
C ARG A 46 1.57 -2.43 -29.33
N ALA A 47 1.91 -3.49 -28.60
CA ALA A 47 1.88 -3.46 -27.14
C ALA A 47 2.88 -2.44 -26.56
N TYR A 48 4.06 -2.30 -27.18
CA TYR A 48 5.02 -1.25 -26.82
C TYR A 48 4.42 0.15 -27.04
N ASP A 49 3.78 0.39 -28.18
CA ASP A 49 3.21 1.71 -28.50
C ASP A 49 2.04 2.08 -27.58
N ALA A 50 1.18 1.11 -27.24
CA ALA A 50 0.09 1.32 -26.30
C ALA A 50 0.58 1.71 -24.90
N THR A 51 1.65 1.07 -24.42
CA THR A 51 2.25 1.44 -23.14
C THR A 51 3.08 2.71 -23.21
N ALA A 52 3.71 3.00 -24.35
CA ALA A 52 4.34 4.29 -24.61
C ALA A 52 3.33 5.44 -24.55
N TRP A 53 2.11 5.24 -25.09
CA TRP A 53 0.99 6.17 -24.94
C TRP A 53 0.59 6.36 -23.48
N ARG A 54 0.44 5.27 -22.70
CA ARG A 54 0.14 5.35 -21.26
C ARG A 54 1.21 6.14 -20.48
N LEU A 55 2.48 6.02 -20.88
CA LEU A 55 3.59 6.76 -20.29
C LEU A 55 3.77 8.17 -20.85
N GLY A 56 2.86 8.66 -21.71
CA GLY A 56 2.91 10.00 -22.28
C GLY A 56 4.10 10.23 -23.23
N ARG A 57 4.64 9.17 -23.85
CA ARG A 57 5.77 9.31 -24.80
C ARG A 57 5.31 10.00 -26.08
N PRO A 58 6.16 10.84 -26.70
CA PRO A 58 5.80 11.49 -27.95
C PRO A 58 5.71 10.48 -29.09
N ARG A 59 4.79 10.71 -30.04
CA ARG A 59 4.54 9.82 -31.20
C ARG A 59 5.78 9.48 -32.04
N ARG A 60 6.75 10.40 -32.11
CA ARG A 60 8.04 10.17 -32.79
C ARG A 60 8.88 9.04 -32.16
N GLN A 61 8.56 8.64 -30.94
CA GLN A 61 9.22 7.54 -30.22
C GLN A 61 8.47 6.20 -30.33
N MET A 62 7.29 6.18 -30.94
CA MET A 62 6.50 4.97 -31.22
C MET A 62 7.03 4.23 -32.45
N ASN A 63 6.65 2.96 -32.58
CA ASN A 63 6.95 2.11 -33.72
C ASN A 63 6.03 2.39 -34.91
N PHE A 64 4.76 2.65 -34.63
CA PHE A 64 3.72 2.94 -35.62
C PHE A 64 3.12 4.34 -35.41
N GLN A 65 2.68 4.94 -36.52
CA GLN A 65 2.11 6.30 -36.53
C GLN A 65 0.63 6.31 -36.94
N ASP A 66 0.02 5.13 -37.09
CA ASP A 66 -1.38 4.94 -37.48
C ASP A 66 -2.38 5.24 -36.35
N VAL A 67 -1.89 5.42 -35.13
CA VAL A 67 -2.69 5.70 -33.94
C VAL A 67 -2.56 7.17 -33.50
N TYR A 68 -3.69 7.80 -33.15
CA TYR A 68 -3.76 9.21 -32.75
C TYR A 68 -4.23 9.43 -31.32
N THR A 69 -4.81 8.40 -30.67
CA THR A 69 -5.31 8.47 -29.29
C THR A 69 -4.87 7.26 -28.47
N LEU A 70 -4.85 7.39 -27.14
CA LEU A 70 -4.55 6.29 -26.23
C LEU A 70 -5.54 5.12 -26.40
N GLN A 71 -6.84 5.42 -26.54
CA GLN A 71 -7.87 4.39 -26.69
C GLN A 71 -7.62 3.53 -27.94
N GLN A 72 -7.40 4.18 -29.10
CA GLN A 72 -7.05 3.46 -30.34
C GLN A 72 -5.76 2.63 -30.18
N ALA A 73 -4.80 3.08 -29.36
CA ALA A 73 -3.57 2.33 -29.13
C ALA A 73 -3.84 1.05 -28.34
N LEU A 74 -4.75 1.12 -27.36
CA LEU A 74 -5.18 -0.02 -26.57
C LEU A 74 -6.03 -0.98 -27.40
N ASP A 75 -6.92 -0.47 -28.25
CA ASP A 75 -7.80 -1.29 -29.08
C ASP A 75 -7.03 -2.12 -30.11
N VAL A 76 -5.90 -1.60 -30.62
CA VAL A 76 -5.04 -2.35 -31.56
C VAL A 76 -3.90 -3.09 -30.86
N ALA A 77 -3.75 -2.95 -29.53
CA ALA A 77 -2.76 -3.73 -28.80
C ALA A 77 -3.29 -5.16 -28.60
N PRO A 78 -2.58 -6.18 -29.11
CA PRO A 78 -2.96 -7.55 -28.85
C PRO A 78 -2.74 -7.88 -27.36
N PRO A 79 -3.57 -8.76 -26.78
CA PRO A 79 -3.32 -9.26 -25.44
C PRO A 79 -1.97 -10.00 -25.40
N ALA A 80 -1.24 -9.87 -24.30
CA ALA A 80 0.00 -10.60 -24.10
C ALA A 80 -0.27 -12.11 -24.15
N ARG A 81 0.56 -12.86 -24.86
CA ARG A 81 0.53 -14.32 -24.76
C ARG A 81 1.12 -14.71 -23.42
N LEU A 82 0.29 -15.31 -22.60
CA LEU A 82 0.70 -16.12 -21.46
C LEU A 82 1.35 -17.37 -22.08
N ASN A 83 2.67 -17.34 -22.24
CA ASN A 83 3.40 -18.37 -22.96
C ASN A 83 3.47 -19.67 -22.16
N THR A 84 3.45 -19.58 -20.83
CA THR A 84 3.52 -20.73 -19.92
C THR A 84 2.12 -21.14 -19.47
N ALA A 85 1.89 -22.43 -19.26
CA ALA A 85 0.67 -22.91 -18.60
C ALA A 85 0.50 -22.27 -17.20
N GLU A 86 1.62 -21.99 -16.54
CA GLU A 86 1.72 -21.28 -15.26
C GLU A 86 1.19 -19.84 -15.35
N ASP A 87 1.62 -19.06 -16.35
CA ASP A 87 1.11 -17.70 -16.58
C ASP A 87 -0.42 -17.69 -16.80
N ARG A 88 -0.96 -18.72 -17.48
CA ARG A 88 -2.42 -18.89 -17.70
C ARG A 88 -3.15 -19.26 -16.41
N ALA A 89 -2.56 -20.13 -15.60
CA ALA A 89 -3.10 -20.51 -14.30
C ALA A 89 -3.12 -19.31 -13.34
N GLU A 90 -2.01 -18.58 -13.21
CA GLU A 90 -1.95 -17.38 -12.35
C GLU A 90 -2.95 -16.30 -12.78
N HIS A 91 -3.11 -16.08 -14.08
CA HIS A 91 -4.09 -15.12 -14.58
C HIS A 91 -5.52 -15.58 -14.29
N ALA A 92 -5.84 -16.86 -14.52
CA ALA A 92 -7.15 -17.42 -14.21
C ALA A 92 -7.46 -17.40 -12.71
N GLU A 93 -6.48 -17.71 -11.85
CA GLU A 93 -6.62 -17.62 -10.40
C GLU A 93 -6.92 -16.20 -9.92
N ARG A 94 -6.23 -15.20 -10.47
CA ARG A 94 -6.50 -13.79 -10.17
C ARG A 94 -7.90 -13.39 -10.62
N GLN A 95 -8.33 -13.82 -11.81
CA GLN A 95 -9.68 -13.55 -12.29
C GLN A 95 -10.74 -14.23 -11.41
N CYS A 96 -10.55 -15.48 -11.02
CA CYS A 96 -11.44 -16.19 -10.10
C CYS A 96 -11.52 -15.49 -8.74
N ARG A 97 -10.39 -15.02 -8.19
CA ARG A 97 -10.37 -14.29 -6.90
C ARG A 97 -11.18 -12.99 -6.99
N LEU A 98 -11.03 -12.23 -8.06
CA LEU A 98 -11.77 -10.99 -8.26
C LEU A 98 -13.28 -11.23 -8.38
N LEU A 99 -13.69 -12.27 -9.10
CA LEU A 99 -15.10 -12.64 -9.21
C LEU A 99 -15.66 -13.08 -7.86
N LEU A 100 -14.91 -13.90 -7.11
CA LEU A 100 -15.29 -14.32 -5.76
C LEU A 100 -15.42 -13.13 -4.80
N ALA A 101 -14.48 -12.17 -4.85
CA ALA A 101 -14.54 -10.96 -4.03
C ALA A 101 -15.76 -10.08 -4.39
N GLN A 102 -16.08 -9.95 -5.68
CA GLN A 102 -17.26 -9.22 -6.13
C GLN A 102 -18.56 -9.89 -5.69
N GLU A 103 -18.63 -11.22 -5.79
CA GLU A 103 -19.77 -11.99 -5.31
C GLU A 103 -19.90 -11.89 -3.78
N ASP A 104 -18.80 -11.95 -3.04
CA ASP A 104 -18.79 -11.77 -1.59
C ASP A 104 -19.28 -10.38 -1.18
N GLU A 105 -18.85 -9.32 -1.87
CA GLU A 105 -19.33 -7.96 -1.60
C GLU A 105 -20.86 -7.85 -1.77
N LEU A 106 -21.41 -8.49 -2.80
CA LEU A 106 -22.85 -8.53 -3.03
C LEU A 106 -23.59 -9.34 -1.95
N VAL A 107 -23.06 -10.51 -1.59
CA VAL A 107 -23.63 -11.38 -0.54
C VAL A 107 -23.59 -10.68 0.82
N MET A 108 -22.46 -10.06 1.16
CA MET A 108 -22.30 -9.28 2.39
C MET A 108 -23.17 -8.03 2.38
N GLY A 109 -23.35 -7.37 1.24
CA GLY A 109 -24.28 -6.25 1.08
C GLY A 109 -25.75 -6.65 1.27
N GLU A 110 -26.16 -7.81 0.75
CA GLU A 110 -27.48 -8.38 1.01
C GLU A 110 -27.68 -8.78 2.46
N TRP A 111 -26.68 -9.44 3.07
CA TRP A 111 -26.72 -9.82 4.46
C TRP A 111 -26.85 -8.59 5.36
N ARG A 112 -26.05 -7.54 5.11
CA ARG A 112 -26.13 -6.26 5.82
C ARG A 112 -27.51 -5.61 5.74
N ARG A 113 -28.17 -5.67 4.57
CA ARG A 113 -29.54 -5.16 4.40
C ARG A 113 -30.57 -5.95 5.19
N ARG A 114 -30.37 -7.26 5.35
CA ARG A 114 -31.26 -8.13 6.14
C ARG A 114 -30.99 -8.03 7.65
N HIS A 115 -29.78 -7.64 8.05
CA HIS A 115 -29.31 -7.63 9.44
C HIS A 115 -28.79 -6.25 9.91
N PRO A 116 -29.63 -5.19 9.90
CA PRO A 116 -29.19 -3.86 10.35
C PRO A 116 -28.91 -3.81 11.86
N GLU A 117 -29.56 -4.67 12.65
CA GLU A 117 -29.37 -4.75 14.11
C GLU A 117 -27.96 -5.25 14.46
N ASP A 118 -27.46 -6.24 13.73
CA ASP A 118 -26.12 -6.82 13.95
C ASP A 118 -25.02 -5.81 13.57
N ILE A 119 -25.22 -5.05 12.48
CA ILE A 119 -24.30 -3.96 12.09
C ILE A 119 -24.27 -2.86 13.17
N ALA A 120 -25.45 -2.45 13.66
CA ALA A 120 -25.54 -1.42 14.69
C ALA A 120 -24.90 -1.90 16.00
N HIS A 121 -25.08 -3.18 16.33
CA HIS A 121 -24.44 -3.81 17.48
C HIS A 121 -22.92 -3.78 17.36
N GLU A 122 -22.38 -4.22 16.22
CA GLU A 122 -20.96 -4.23 15.92
C GLU A 122 -20.36 -2.81 15.96
N GLN A 123 -21.01 -1.84 15.32
CA GLN A 123 -20.60 -0.43 15.38
C GLN A 123 -20.58 0.12 16.80
N SER A 124 -21.60 -0.21 17.62
CA SER A 124 -21.67 0.22 19.02
C SER A 124 -20.62 -0.46 19.91
N TYR A 125 -20.24 -1.69 19.59
CA TYR A 125 -19.19 -2.43 20.27
C TYR A 125 -17.83 -1.81 19.98
N TRP A 126 -17.50 -1.60 18.71
CA TRP A 126 -16.25 -0.97 18.30
C TRP A 126 -16.14 0.49 18.74
N ALA A 127 -17.24 1.24 18.75
CA ALA A 127 -17.28 2.60 19.30
C ALA A 127 -16.92 2.61 20.80
N ARG A 128 -17.56 1.74 21.60
CA ARG A 128 -17.23 1.60 23.03
C ARG A 128 -15.78 1.21 23.26
N ARG A 129 -15.22 0.29 22.47
CA ARG A 129 -13.82 -0.12 22.60
C ARG A 129 -12.87 1.04 22.30
N ARG A 130 -13.12 1.80 21.22
CA ARG A 130 -12.33 3.00 20.89
C ARG A 130 -12.42 4.07 21.97
N GLU A 131 -13.60 4.32 22.52
CA GLU A 131 -13.80 5.25 23.65
C GLU A 131 -13.08 4.77 24.91
N GLU A 132 -13.13 3.47 25.20
CA GLU A 132 -12.43 2.90 26.34
C GLU A 132 -10.91 3.02 26.19
N ASP A 133 -10.36 2.73 25.01
CA ASP A 133 -8.94 2.84 24.75
C ASP A 133 -8.46 4.30 24.76
N THR A 134 -9.21 5.23 24.18
CA THR A 134 -8.90 6.67 24.28
C THR A 134 -8.92 7.15 25.73
N ARG A 135 -9.91 6.71 26.52
CA ARG A 135 -9.97 6.99 27.96
C ARG A 135 -8.81 6.34 28.72
N ARG A 136 -8.42 5.12 28.37
CA ARG A 136 -7.27 4.41 28.97
C ARG A 136 -5.98 5.17 28.70
N ARG A 137 -5.73 5.55 27.44
CA ARG A 137 -4.56 6.37 27.04
C ARG A 137 -4.56 7.72 27.77
N HIS A 138 -5.71 8.40 27.81
CA HIS A 138 -5.84 9.67 28.54
C HIS A 138 -5.55 9.51 30.04
N ASN A 139 -6.14 8.52 30.69
CA ASN A 139 -5.92 8.26 32.12
C ASN A 139 -4.46 7.89 32.40
N SER A 140 -3.85 7.06 31.56
CA SER A 140 -2.43 6.73 31.67
C SER A 140 -1.54 7.98 31.54
N ARG A 141 -1.85 8.90 30.62
CA ARG A 141 -1.15 10.18 30.47
C ARG A 141 -1.31 11.07 31.70
N VAL A 142 -2.53 11.21 32.21
CA VAL A 142 -2.83 12.01 33.41
C VAL A 142 -2.13 11.44 34.64
N GLU A 143 -2.17 10.12 34.83
CA GLU A 143 -1.52 9.44 35.95
C GLU A 143 0.00 9.63 35.91
N ARG A 144 0.61 9.51 34.72
CA ARG A 144 2.05 9.77 34.53
C ARG A 144 2.42 11.20 34.91
N ARG A 145 1.63 12.19 34.48
CA ARG A 145 1.81 13.61 34.84
C ARG A 145 1.69 13.82 36.36
N ARG A 146 0.73 13.17 37.01
CA ARG A 146 0.53 13.25 38.48
C ARG A 146 1.73 12.67 39.24
N ARG A 147 2.21 11.50 38.85
CA ARG A 147 3.37 10.85 39.49
C ARG A 147 4.63 11.70 39.40
N LYS A 148 4.94 12.19 38.21
CA LYS A 148 6.07 13.11 37.98
C LYS A 148 5.95 14.39 38.82
N ALA A 149 4.77 15.01 38.84
CA ALA A 149 4.52 16.22 39.62
C ALA A 149 4.70 15.98 41.14
N LEU A 150 4.23 14.84 41.66
CA LEU A 150 4.41 14.47 43.05
C LEU A 150 5.89 14.27 43.41
N ALA A 151 6.63 13.58 42.55
CA ALA A 151 8.06 13.31 42.75
C ALA A 151 8.88 14.62 42.70
N ASN A 152 8.57 15.52 41.74
CA ASN A 152 9.16 16.86 41.68
C ASN A 152 8.86 17.68 42.94
N ALA A 153 7.59 17.75 43.36
CA ALA A 153 7.20 18.49 44.57
C ALA A 153 7.88 17.95 45.82
N ARG A 154 8.13 16.62 45.91
CA ARG A 154 8.93 16.07 47.01
C ARG A 154 10.41 16.35 46.90
N SER A 155 10.96 16.39 45.70
CA SER A 155 12.35 16.78 45.47
C SER A 155 12.58 18.21 45.96
N ASP A 156 11.67 19.13 45.59
CA ASP A 156 11.72 20.54 45.99
C ASP A 156 11.67 20.70 47.52
N ILE A 157 10.83 19.92 48.20
CA ILE A 157 10.74 19.95 49.67
C ILE A 157 12.03 19.46 50.33
N VAL A 158 12.67 18.41 49.80
CA VAL A 158 13.96 17.93 50.31
C VAL A 158 15.06 18.96 50.05
N ALA A 159 15.09 19.57 48.85
CA ALA A 159 16.04 20.61 48.49
C ALA A 159 15.92 21.87 49.38
N ALA A 160 14.70 22.20 49.81
CA ALA A 160 14.44 23.27 50.78
C ALA A 160 14.80 22.92 52.24
N GLY A 161 15.37 21.74 52.49
CA GLY A 161 15.75 21.25 53.82
C GLY A 161 14.59 20.63 54.62
N GLY A 162 13.44 20.41 53.99
CA GLY A 162 12.30 19.71 54.56
C GLY A 162 12.44 18.18 54.49
N ARG A 163 11.58 17.45 55.21
CA ARG A 163 11.53 15.98 55.15
C ARG A 163 10.43 15.52 54.19
N SER A 164 10.77 14.67 53.22
CA SER A 164 9.80 13.94 52.39
C SER A 164 9.34 12.66 53.11
N PHE A 165 8.22 12.09 52.66
CA PHE A 165 7.76 10.76 53.09
C PHE A 165 8.25 9.63 52.16
N PHE A 166 8.98 9.97 51.11
CA PHE A 166 9.70 9.01 50.29
C PHE A 166 11.03 8.71 50.98
N THR A 167 11.42 7.45 51.03
CA THR A 167 12.76 7.07 51.49
C THR A 167 13.80 7.42 50.41
N GLU A 168 15.08 7.49 50.76
CA GLU A 168 16.16 7.86 49.82
C GLU A 168 16.28 6.86 48.64
N ASN A 169 15.98 5.58 48.88
CA ASN A 169 15.98 4.51 47.87
C ASN A 169 14.59 4.15 47.35
N ASP A 170 13.62 5.07 47.42
CA ASP A 170 12.27 4.83 46.91
C ASP A 170 12.22 4.95 45.38
N ASP A 171 11.79 3.90 44.68
CA ASP A 171 11.68 3.89 43.22
C ASP A 171 10.78 5.01 42.67
N ARG A 172 9.87 5.56 43.50
CA ARG A 172 9.01 6.69 43.13
C ARG A 172 9.79 7.99 42.86
N TRP A 173 11.07 8.07 43.22
CA TRP A 173 11.94 9.16 42.77
C TRP A 173 12.22 9.10 41.27
N LEU A 174 12.19 7.92 40.66
CA LEU A 174 12.40 7.74 39.21
C LEU A 174 11.28 8.36 38.38
N ASP A 175 10.11 8.59 38.98
CA ASP A 175 8.96 9.23 38.31
C ASP A 175 9.26 10.68 37.85
N ILE A 176 10.29 11.34 38.41
CA ILE A 176 10.81 12.64 37.97
C ILE A 176 11.22 12.61 36.49
N TRP A 177 11.71 11.46 36.01
CA TRP A 177 12.23 11.29 34.66
C TRP A 177 11.18 10.77 33.66
N LEU A 178 9.92 10.59 34.08
CA LEU A 178 8.86 10.15 33.16
C LEU A 178 8.68 11.14 32.00
N ASP A 179 8.60 10.62 30.77
CA ASP A 179 8.23 11.45 29.63
C ASP A 179 6.74 11.75 29.64
N THR A 180 6.42 13.04 29.79
CA THR A 180 5.07 13.59 29.86
C THR A 180 4.75 14.49 28.67
N SER A 181 5.65 14.56 27.69
CA SER A 181 5.42 15.27 26.44
C SER A 181 4.20 14.66 25.72
N ASP A 182 3.51 15.50 24.95
CA ASP A 182 2.32 15.10 24.19
C ASP A 182 2.70 14.33 22.91
N ASP A 183 4.00 14.31 22.58
CA ASP A 183 4.59 13.59 21.46
C ASP A 183 4.81 12.12 21.83
N THR A 184 3.72 11.38 22.08
CA THR A 184 3.69 10.04 21.51
C THR A 184 3.52 10.25 20.02
N ASP A 185 4.64 10.16 19.31
CA ASP A 185 4.72 9.87 17.90
C ASP A 185 3.47 9.15 17.39
N GLU A 186 2.89 9.67 16.30
CA GLU A 186 1.78 9.06 15.54
C GLU A 186 2.14 7.67 14.95
N TYR A 187 3.17 7.00 15.46
CA TYR A 187 3.69 5.70 15.01
C TYR A 187 3.35 4.54 15.96
N ASP A 188 2.57 4.76 17.03
CA ASP A 188 1.89 3.69 17.78
C ASP A 188 0.41 3.58 17.34
N ASP A 189 0.16 3.75 16.04
CA ASP A 189 -0.99 3.16 15.38
C ASP A 189 -0.71 1.66 15.25
N GLY A 190 -0.96 0.94 16.34
CA GLY A 190 -1.20 -0.51 16.31
C GLY A 190 -2.51 -0.84 15.58
N ASP A 191 -2.68 -0.31 14.37
CA ASP A 191 -3.62 -0.78 13.37
C ASP A 191 -2.96 -1.94 12.62
N GLU A 192 -2.62 -2.99 13.36
CA GLU A 192 -2.32 -4.31 12.80
C GLU A 192 -3.65 -5.08 12.78
N ASP A 193 -4.45 -4.80 11.75
CA ASP A 193 -5.36 -5.73 11.05
C ASP A 193 -6.35 -4.93 10.19
N SER A 194 -5.87 -4.49 9.04
CA SER A 194 -6.71 -4.23 7.87
C SER A 194 -6.07 -4.89 6.66
N ASP A 195 -5.82 -6.19 6.77
CA ASP A 195 -5.75 -7.09 5.62
C ASP A 195 -7.16 -7.67 5.41
N LEU A 196 -8.04 -6.84 4.83
CA LEU A 196 -9.23 -7.29 4.12
C LEU A 196 -9.31 -6.52 2.81
N GLU A 197 -8.71 -7.09 1.77
CA GLU A 197 -9.10 -6.88 0.36
C GLU A 197 -9.04 -8.21 -0.40
#